data_AF-A0A370WY03-F1
#
_entry.id   AF-A0A370WY03-F1
#
_cell.length_a   1.000
_cell.length_b   1.000
_cell.length_c   1.000
_cell.angle_alpha   90.00
_cell.angle_beta   90.00
_cell.angle_gamma   90.00
#
_symmetry.space_group_name_H-M   'P 1'
#
loop_
_entity.id
_entity.type
_entity.pdbx_description
1 polymer ?
#
loop_
_entity_poly.entity_id
_entity_poly.type
_entity_poly.pdbx_seq_one_letter_code
_entity_poly.pdbx_strand_id
1 'polypeptide(L)'
;MNYRQPPLNRAVNPMKMNWLWRLTCEVGYVGVDDVLSALNEAGIRVSRERALGWFKSEGEDGYFPLTIAELEQNLRALQSVRSGSLHATLSGIAGK
;
A
#
# COMPACT_ATOMS: atom_id res chain seq x y z
N MET A 1 1.91 2.62 23.62
CA MET A 1 1.86 2.87 22.17
C MET A 1 1.41 4.32 21.97
N ASN A 2 2.30 5.18 21.46
CA ASN A 2 1.99 6.61 21.33
C ASN A 2 1.11 6.80 20.09
N TYR A 3 -0.13 7.27 20.27
CA TYR A 3 -1.06 7.51 19.16
C TYR A 3 -0.46 8.56 18.22
N ARG A 4 -0.11 8.18 16.98
CA ARG A 4 0.32 9.11 15.93
C ARG A 4 -0.92 9.73 15.30
N GLN A 5 -1.42 10.77 15.95
CA GLN A 5 -2.56 11.54 15.48
C GLN A 5 -2.33 11.99 14.03
N PRO A 6 -3.25 11.70 13.10
CA PRO A 6 -3.17 12.23 11.75
C PRO A 6 -3.26 13.76 11.78
N PRO A 7 -2.56 14.47 10.90
CA PRO A 7 -2.73 15.92 10.74
C PRO A 7 -4.11 16.18 10.12
N LEU A 8 -5.14 16.21 10.96
CA LEU A 8 -6.53 16.41 10.57
C LEU A 8 -6.86 17.90 10.52
N ASN A 9 -6.19 18.66 9.67
CA ASN A 9 -6.56 20.03 9.33
C ASN A 9 -7.33 20.08 8.00
N ARG A 10 -8.50 19.41 7.97
CA ARG A 10 -9.72 19.59 7.15
C ARG A 10 -9.69 19.98 5.65
N ALA A 11 -8.56 20.12 5.00
CA ALA A 11 -8.41 19.91 3.57
C ALA A 11 -7.44 18.75 3.45
N VAL A 12 -7.94 17.56 3.14
CA VAL A 12 -7.08 16.41 2.87
C VAL A 12 -6.23 16.79 1.66
N ASN A 13 -4.99 17.20 1.90
CA ASN A 13 -4.06 17.43 0.80
C ASN A 13 -3.95 16.07 0.10
N PRO A 14 -4.40 15.93 -1.15
CA PRO A 14 -4.48 14.64 -1.81
C PRO A 14 -3.11 13.99 -1.90
N MET A 15 -2.02 14.75 -1.81
CA MET A 15 -0.62 14.29 -1.83
C MET A 15 -0.10 13.77 -0.47
N LYS A 16 -0.88 13.81 0.61
CA LYS A 16 -0.42 13.46 1.97
C LYS A 16 -1.05 12.18 2.52
N MET A 17 -1.27 11.17 1.68
CA MET A 17 -1.93 9.92 2.08
C MET A 17 -1.00 8.90 2.74
N ASN A 18 0.30 9.17 2.84
CA ASN A 18 1.30 8.27 3.42
C ASN A 18 0.94 7.78 4.83
N TRP A 19 0.32 8.62 5.67
CA TRP A 19 -0.10 8.19 7.00
C TRP A 19 -1.16 7.08 6.93
N LEU A 20 -2.19 7.27 6.11
CA LEU A 20 -3.26 6.28 5.93
C LEU A 20 -2.72 5.01 5.26
N TRP A 21 -1.84 5.19 4.28
CA TRP A 21 -1.13 4.10 3.62
C TRP A 21 -0.38 3.23 4.63
N ARG A 22 0.45 3.84 5.49
CA ARG A 22 1.21 3.12 6.52
C ARG A 22 0.32 2.39 7.50
N LEU A 23 -0.75 3.03 7.98
CA LEU A 23 -1.72 2.39 8.87
C LEU A 23 -2.37 1.17 8.20
N THR A 24 -2.74 1.31 6.92
CA THR A 24 -3.34 0.21 6.15
C THR A 24 -2.35 -0.93 5.94
N CYS A 25 -1.10 -0.62 5.62
CA CYS A 25 -0.04 -1.62 5.48
C CYS A 25 0.26 -2.32 6.81
N GLU A 26 0.26 -1.60 7.93
CA GLU A 26 0.46 -2.18 9.28
C GLU A 26 -0.65 -3.18 9.62
N VAL A 27 -1.92 -2.79 9.43
CA VAL A 27 -3.07 -3.70 9.63
C VAL A 27 -3.00 -4.91 8.71
N GLY A 28 -2.55 -4.70 7.47
CA GLY A 28 -2.45 -5.75 6.47
C GLY A 28 -1.18 -6.60 6.53
N TYR A 29 -0.23 -6.32 7.42
CA TYR A 29 1.13 -6.87 7.41
C TYR A 29 1.79 -6.80 6.01
N VAL A 30 1.63 -5.66 5.34
CA VAL A 30 2.13 -5.40 3.97
C VAL A 30 3.44 -4.62 4.04
N GLY A 31 4.50 -5.19 3.48
CA GLY A 31 5.79 -4.53 3.25
C GLY A 31 5.92 -3.91 1.86
N VAL A 32 7.04 -3.21 1.63
CA VAL A 32 7.33 -2.58 0.34
C VAL A 32 7.43 -3.59 -0.81
N ASP A 33 7.95 -4.79 -0.53
CA ASP A 33 8.14 -5.83 -1.54
C ASP A 33 6.82 -6.45 -1.98
N ASP A 34 5.86 -6.61 -1.05
CA ASP A 34 4.49 -7.05 -1.38
C ASP A 34 3.81 -6.05 -2.32
N VAL A 35 4.00 -4.76 -2.06
CA VAL A 35 3.43 -3.66 -2.86
C VAL A 35 4.03 -3.68 -4.26
N LEU A 36 5.36 -3.81 -4.36
CA LEU A 36 6.04 -3.87 -5.65
C LEU A 36 5.64 -5.10 -6.45
N SER A 37 5.50 -6.27 -5.81
CA SER A 37 5.02 -7.49 -6.47
C SER A 37 3.61 -7.28 -7.01
N ALA A 38 2.69 -6.79 -6.18
CA ALA A 38 1.30 -6.58 -6.58
C ALA A 38 1.15 -5.55 -7.70
N LEU A 39 1.90 -4.45 -7.64
CA LEU A 39 1.90 -3.45 -8.71
C LEU A 39 2.47 -4.01 -10.01
N ASN A 40 3.56 -4.77 -9.93
CA ASN A 40 4.16 -5.40 -11.11
C ASN A 40 3.21 -6.41 -11.77
N GLU A 41 2.51 -7.23 -10.97
CA GLU A 41 1.47 -8.15 -11.47
C GLU A 41 0.29 -7.40 -12.12
N ALA A 42 -0.05 -6.22 -11.60
CA ALA A 42 -1.04 -5.32 -12.21
C ALA A 42 -0.52 -4.56 -13.45
N GLY A 43 0.73 -4.79 -13.88
CA GLY A 43 1.36 -4.11 -15.02
C GLY A 43 1.85 -2.68 -14.71
N ILE A 44 1.91 -2.31 -13.44
CA ILE A 44 2.26 -0.97 -12.97
C ILE A 44 3.70 -0.98 -12.47
N ARG A 45 4.59 -0.26 -13.16
CA ARG A 45 6.01 -0.18 -12.80
C ARG A 45 6.30 1.02 -11.92
N VAL A 46 6.85 0.76 -10.74
CA VAL A 46 7.25 1.76 -9.75
C VAL A 46 8.66 1.42 -9.27
N SER A 47 9.51 2.43 -9.09
CA SER A 47 10.85 2.19 -8.52
C SER A 47 10.73 1.84 -7.03
N ARG A 48 11.65 1.00 -6.54
CA ARG A 48 11.69 0.64 -5.12
C ARG A 48 11.85 1.85 -4.21
N GLU A 49 12.65 2.83 -4.61
CA GLU A 49 12.85 4.08 -3.88
C GLU A 49 11.55 4.87 -3.72
N ARG A 50 10.75 4.98 -4.79
CA ARG A 50 9.43 5.64 -4.73
C ARG A 50 8.49 4.88 -3.80
N ALA A 51 8.43 3.55 -3.92
CA ALA A 51 7.61 2.72 -3.06
C ALA A 51 8.03 2.83 -1.59
N LEU A 52 9.33 2.84 -1.29
CA LEU A 52 9.88 3.06 0.05
C LEU A 52 9.48 4.43 0.62
N GLY A 53 9.49 5.49 -0.20
CA GLY A 53 9.09 6.82 0.25
C GLY A 53 7.63 6.93 0.65
N TRP A 54 6.76 6.04 0.16
CA TRP A 54 5.37 5.98 0.60
C TRP A 54 5.24 5.55 2.07
N PHE A 55 6.20 4.78 2.59
CA PHE A 55 6.24 4.33 3.99
C PHE A 55 6.87 5.36 4.94
N LYS A 56 7.34 6.50 4.41
CA LYS A 56 8.00 7.55 5.19
C LYS A 56 7.03 8.65 5.63
N SER A 57 7.43 9.38 6.66
CA SER A 57 6.74 10.58 7.17
C SER A 57 7.20 11.83 6.42
N GLU A 58 6.35 12.86 6.36
CA GLU A 58 6.73 14.16 5.82
C GLU A 58 7.93 14.72 6.60
N GLY A 59 8.98 15.14 5.90
CA GLY A 59 10.24 15.63 6.48
C GLY A 59 11.35 14.58 6.64
N GLU A 60 11.06 13.29 6.41
CA GLU A 60 12.10 12.25 6.35
C GLU A 60 12.79 12.26 4.97
N ASP A 61 14.09 11.95 4.94
CA ASP A 61 14.84 11.85 3.69
C ASP A 61 14.27 10.76 2.79
N GLY A 62 14.13 11.02 1.49
CA GLY A 62 13.47 10.15 0.52
C GLY A 62 11.97 9.97 0.75
N TYR A 63 11.30 10.89 1.47
CA TYR A 63 9.85 10.97 1.52
C TYR A 63 9.28 11.23 0.12
N PHE A 64 8.30 10.41 -0.27
CA PHE A 64 7.55 10.62 -1.50
C PHE A 64 6.06 10.76 -1.18
N PRO A 65 5.42 11.89 -1.56
CA PRO A 65 3.99 12.07 -1.32
C PRO A 65 3.19 11.01 -2.10
N LEU A 66 2.31 10.30 -1.41
CA LEU A 66 1.37 9.36 -2.00
C LEU A 66 0.02 10.04 -2.20
N THR A 67 -0.48 10.01 -3.43
CA THR A 67 -1.78 10.59 -3.76
C THR A 67 -2.96 9.68 -3.37
N ILE A 68 -4.18 10.21 -3.25
CA ILE A 68 -5.38 9.38 -3.07
C ILE A 68 -5.60 8.38 -4.23
N ALA A 69 -5.26 8.77 -5.46
CA ALA A 69 -5.36 7.90 -6.63
C ALA A 69 -4.33 6.75 -6.56
N GLU A 70 -3.10 7.04 -6.17
CA GLU A 70 -2.08 6.01 -5.93
C GLU A 70 -2.44 5.12 -4.75
N LEU A 71 -3.04 5.66 -3.69
CA LEU A 71 -3.55 4.87 -2.57
C LEU A 71 -4.55 3.83 -3.07
N GLU A 72 -5.59 4.29 -3.78
CA GLU A 72 -6.62 3.41 -4.32
C GLU A 72 -6.02 2.35 -5.25
N GLN A 73 -5.17 2.77 -6.19
CA GLN A 73 -4.49 1.87 -7.13
C GLN A 73 -3.71 0.78 -6.40
N ASN A 74 -2.89 1.16 -5.42
CA ASN A 74 -2.06 0.22 -4.68
C ASN A 74 -2.92 -0.78 -3.88
N LEU A 75 -4.02 -0.31 -3.29
CA LEU A 75 -4.96 -1.17 -2.56
C LEU A 75 -5.67 -2.17 -3.48
N ARG A 76 -6.09 -1.73 -4.68
CA ARG A 76 -6.71 -2.62 -5.67
C ARG A 76 -5.73 -3.69 -6.17
N ALA A 77 -4.48 -3.32 -6.41
CA ALA A 77 -3.43 -4.27 -6.79
C ALA A 77 -3.22 -5.33 -5.69
N LEU A 78 -3.05 -4.90 -4.43
CA LEU A 78 -2.92 -5.81 -3.29
C LEU A 78 -4.14 -6.72 -3.10
N GLN A 79 -5.35 -6.19 -3.28
CA GLN A 79 -6.58 -6.96 -3.20
C GLN A 79 -6.63 -8.05 -4.28
N SER A 80 -6.26 -7.72 -5.52
CA SER A 80 -6.26 -8.66 -6.64
C SER A 80 -5.35 -9.86 -6.37
N VAL A 81 -4.12 -9.64 -5.90
CA VAL A 81 -3.18 -10.73 -5.55
C VAL A 81 -3.74 -11.60 -4.43
N ARG A 82 -4.29 -10.99 -3.37
CA ARG A 82 -4.86 -11.73 -2.23
C ARG A 82 -6.06 -12.56 -2.63
N SER A 83 -6.98 -12.01 -3.41
CA SER A 83 -8.14 -12.74 -3.91
C SER A 83 -7.74 -13.88 -4.84
N GLY A 84 -6.74 -13.67 -5.71
CA GLY A 84 -6.18 -14.72 -6.55
C GLY A 84 -5.55 -15.85 -5.74
N SER A 85 -4.74 -15.52 -4.73
CA SER A 85 -4.10 -16.50 -3.82
C SER A 85 -5.13 -17.31 -3.04
N LEU A 86 -6.19 -16.68 -2.53
CA LEU A 86 -7.27 -17.36 -1.81
C LEU A 86 -8.04 -18.31 -2.74
N HIS A 87 -8.36 -17.87 -3.96
CA HIS A 87 -9.03 -18.70 -4.95
C HIS A 87 -8.18 -19.93 -5.32
N ALA A 88 -6.89 -19.75 -5.60
CA ALA A 88 -5.98 -20.86 -5.92
C ALA A 88 -5.88 -21.88 -4.78
N THR A 89 -5.83 -21.42 -3.54
CA THR A 89 -5.76 -22.29 -2.36
C THR A 89 -7.02 -23.13 -2.19
N LEU A 90 -8.20 -22.53 -2.37
CA LEU A 90 -9.48 -23.24 -2.25
C LEU A 90 -9.68 -24.25 -3.39
N SER A 91 -9.31 -23.90 -4.63
CA SER A 91 -9.36 -24.83 -5.77
C SER A 91 -8.41 -26.02 -5.59
N GLY A 92 -7.24 -25.82 -4.98
CA GLY A 92 -6.28 -26.90 -4.70
C GLY A 92 -6.73 -27.89 -3.61
N ILE A 93 -7.60 -27.45 -2.69
CA ILE A 93 -8.19 -28.32 -1.64
C ILE A 93 -9.38 -29.11 -2.20
N ALA A 94 -10.20 -28.50 -3.06
CA ALA A 94 -11.39 -29.15 -3.64
C ALA A 94 -11.07 -30.19 -4.74
N GLY A 95 -9.86 -30.17 -5.30
CA GLY A 95 -9.41 -31.10 -6.35
C GLY A 95 -8.64 -32.33 -5.85
N LYS A 96 -8.60 -32.57 -4.52
CA LYS A 96 -7.99 -33.76 -3.91
C LYS A 96 -9.03 -34.71 -3.33
#